data_AF-R7ERE8-F1
#
_entry.id   AF-R7ERE8-F1
#
_cell.length_a   1.000
_cell.length_b   1.000
_cell.length_c   1.000
_cell.angle_alpha   90.00
_cell.angle_beta   90.00
_cell.angle_gamma   90.00
#
_symmetry.space_group_name_H-M   'P 1'
#
loop_
_entity.id
_entity.type
_entity.pdbx_description
1 polymer ?
#
loop_
_entity_poly.entity_id
_entity_poly.type
_entity_poly.pdbx_seq_one_letter_code
_entity_poly.pdbx_strand_id
1 'polypeptide(L)'
;MIIKPFNAAHIGLFVFAAAAVLFLRLILRDRSEKARKLVLIVICCVNIVCFFAYKFALSRDAEFLAVSGIEKFNWFNELPIQLCNINMFLIPIGLIAKKRPILGFSFFVAPLGAAMALFFPEAAFNGYSLFLPRMLGFCLTHLVILICGISLAALGLYRPKFSDFPGILITFICLAIGAHCVNLILRATVCPYANYFFTYHVDISILNLFWSWIPLPLLYLLPGIVILLAYMLLVSLLFFTADVIREKKKAAASAEWQK
;
A
#
# COMPACT_ATOMS: atom_id res chain seq x y z
N MET A 1 -6.02 19.07 -15.50
CA MET A 1 -6.87 18.63 -14.37
C MET A 1 -6.03 18.66 -13.11
N ILE A 2 -6.31 19.55 -12.16
CA ILE A 2 -5.53 19.68 -10.91
C ILE A 2 -6.02 18.65 -9.89
N ILE A 3 -5.10 17.95 -9.23
CA ILE A 3 -5.41 16.99 -8.17
C ILE A 3 -5.13 17.65 -6.82
N LYS A 4 -6.16 17.72 -5.98
CA LYS A 4 -6.08 18.12 -4.57
C LYS A 4 -6.92 17.14 -3.76
N PRO A 5 -6.51 16.79 -2.52
CA PRO A 5 -7.33 15.97 -1.64
C PRO A 5 -8.77 16.49 -1.60
N PHE A 6 -9.73 15.56 -1.67
CA PHE A 6 -11.17 15.81 -1.62
C PHE A 6 -11.80 16.54 -2.81
N ASN A 7 -11.04 16.90 -3.85
CA ASN A 7 -11.64 17.43 -5.08
C ASN A 7 -12.21 16.32 -5.98
N ALA A 8 -12.97 16.70 -7.01
CA ALA A 8 -13.62 15.74 -7.92
C ALA A 8 -12.62 14.80 -8.62
N ALA A 9 -11.46 15.32 -9.03
CA ALA A 9 -10.41 14.51 -9.67
C ALA A 9 -9.85 13.45 -8.69
N HIS A 10 -9.59 13.85 -7.45
CA HIS A 10 -9.12 12.98 -6.37
C HIS A 10 -10.16 11.90 -6.02
N ILE A 11 -11.43 12.27 -5.85
CA ILE A 11 -12.53 11.30 -5.65
C ILE A 11 -12.61 10.34 -6.85
N GLY A 12 -12.45 10.86 -8.07
CA GLY A 12 -12.40 10.09 -9.30
C GLY A 12 -11.32 8.99 -9.29
N LEU A 13 -10.16 9.23 -8.65
CA LEU A 13 -9.11 8.20 -8.50
C LEU A 13 -9.61 6.99 -7.71
N PHE A 14 -10.35 7.20 -6.61
CA PHE A 14 -10.87 6.11 -5.78
C PHE A 14 -12.05 5.39 -6.43
N VAL A 15 -12.92 6.13 -7.12
CA VAL A 15 -13.98 5.53 -7.94
C VAL A 15 -13.38 4.65 -9.02
N PHE A 16 -12.33 5.13 -9.70
CA PHE A 16 -11.58 4.35 -10.68
C PHE A 16 -10.96 3.10 -10.05
N ALA A 17 -10.32 3.21 -8.88
CA ALA A 17 -9.74 2.06 -8.18
C ALA A 17 -10.81 0.99 -7.85
N ALA A 18 -11.95 1.42 -7.32
CA ALA A 18 -13.07 0.51 -7.03
C ALA A 18 -13.60 -0.16 -8.29
N ALA A 19 -13.81 0.60 -9.37
CA ALA A 19 -14.23 0.08 -10.67
C ALA A 19 -13.21 -0.92 -11.23
N ALA A 20 -11.91 -0.66 -11.12
CA ALA A 20 -10.85 -1.55 -11.57
C ALA A 20 -10.81 -2.86 -10.78
N VAL A 21 -10.97 -2.81 -9.46
CA VAL A 21 -11.09 -4.03 -8.62
C VAL A 21 -12.31 -4.86 -9.03
N LEU A 22 -13.46 -4.21 -9.24
CA LEU A 22 -14.68 -4.89 -9.69
C LEU A 22 -14.50 -5.50 -11.09
N PHE A 23 -13.89 -4.77 -12.01
CA PHE A 23 -13.59 -5.23 -13.35
C PHE A 23 -12.67 -6.46 -13.35
N LEU A 24 -11.57 -6.42 -12.58
CA LEU A 24 -10.69 -7.57 -12.39
C LEU A 24 -11.45 -8.77 -11.83
N ARG A 25 -12.30 -8.54 -10.82
CA ARG A 25 -13.14 -9.61 -10.26
C ARG A 25 -14.09 -10.19 -11.30
N LEU A 26 -14.76 -9.37 -12.10
CA LEU A 26 -15.73 -9.84 -13.11
C LEU A 26 -15.06 -10.69 -14.20
N ILE A 27 -13.88 -10.28 -14.68
CA ILE A 27 -13.17 -10.99 -15.74
C ILE A 27 -12.49 -12.27 -15.23
N LEU A 28 -12.06 -12.29 -13.98
CA LEU A 28 -11.26 -13.37 -13.43
C LEU A 28 -12.01 -14.31 -12.48
N ARG A 29 -13.27 -14.03 -12.10
CA ARG A 29 -14.03 -14.85 -11.13
C ARG A 29 -14.15 -16.31 -11.53
N ASP A 30 -14.31 -16.58 -12.82
CA ASP A 30 -14.50 -17.92 -13.38
C ASP A 30 -13.17 -18.53 -13.88
N ARG A 31 -12.06 -17.83 -13.67
CA ARG A 31 -10.72 -18.28 -14.05
C ARG A 31 -10.06 -19.06 -12.93
N SER A 32 -9.15 -19.96 -13.31
CA SER A 32 -8.37 -20.75 -12.35
C SER A 32 -7.61 -19.86 -11.36
N GLU A 33 -7.34 -20.38 -10.16
CA GLU A 33 -6.52 -19.67 -9.17
C GLU A 33 -5.15 -19.29 -9.74
N LYS A 34 -4.54 -20.17 -10.56
CA LYS A 34 -3.26 -19.89 -11.25
C LYS A 34 -3.36 -18.65 -12.15
N ALA A 35 -4.42 -18.53 -12.94
CA ALA A 35 -4.63 -17.37 -13.80
C ALA A 35 -4.84 -16.07 -12.99
N ARG A 36 -5.66 -16.12 -11.93
CA ARG A 36 -5.86 -14.99 -11.01
C ARG A 36 -4.55 -14.50 -10.40
N LYS A 37 -3.69 -15.42 -9.94
CA LYS A 37 -2.37 -15.11 -9.39
C LYS A 37 -1.45 -14.48 -10.43
N LEU A 38 -1.39 -15.09 -11.62
CA LEU A 38 -0.52 -14.63 -12.70
C LEU A 38 -0.85 -13.19 -13.09
N VAL A 39 -2.14 -12.85 -13.21
CA VAL A 39 -2.57 -11.49 -13.54
C VAL A 39 -2.08 -10.48 -12.51
N LEU A 40 -2.25 -10.75 -11.20
CA LEU A 40 -1.75 -9.83 -10.16
C LEU A 40 -0.22 -9.73 -10.16
N ILE A 41 0.49 -10.83 -10.40
CA ILE A 41 1.96 -10.81 -10.51
C ILE A 41 2.38 -9.93 -11.68
N VAL A 42 1.77 -10.10 -12.86
CA VAL A 42 2.06 -9.30 -14.05
C VAL A 42 1.78 -7.83 -13.81
N ILE A 43 0.64 -7.47 -13.19
CA ILE A 43 0.33 -6.07 -12.85
C ILE A 43 1.40 -5.49 -11.92
N CYS A 44 1.86 -6.24 -10.92
CA CYS A 44 2.92 -5.79 -10.04
C CYS A 44 4.26 -5.61 -10.78
N CYS A 45 4.64 -6.53 -11.66
CA CYS A 45 5.83 -6.42 -12.49
C CYS A 45 5.78 -5.20 -13.41
N VAL A 46 4.64 -4.96 -14.07
CA VAL A 46 4.42 -3.76 -14.89
C VAL A 46 4.54 -2.50 -14.02
N ASN A 47 3.97 -2.51 -12.81
CA ASN A 47 4.07 -1.37 -11.90
C ASN A 47 5.52 -1.08 -11.47
N ILE A 48 6.35 -2.10 -11.29
CA ILE A 48 7.78 -1.92 -11.00
C ILE A 48 8.48 -1.22 -12.17
N VAL A 49 8.21 -1.62 -13.42
CA VAL A 49 8.77 -0.95 -14.60
C VAL A 49 8.29 0.51 -14.67
N CYS A 50 6.99 0.74 -14.49
CA CYS A 50 6.41 2.09 -14.44
C CYS A 50 7.01 2.93 -13.32
N PHE A 51 7.28 2.34 -12.15
CA PHE A 51 7.90 3.03 -11.02
C PHE A 51 9.29 3.55 -11.39
N PHE A 52 10.15 2.73 -12.00
CA PHE A 52 11.48 3.18 -12.41
C PHE A 52 11.43 4.23 -13.53
N ALA A 53 10.51 4.08 -14.49
CA ALA A 53 10.28 5.10 -15.52
C ALA A 53 9.83 6.44 -14.91
N TYR A 54 8.92 6.40 -13.94
CA TYR A 54 8.48 7.56 -13.18
C TYR A 54 9.64 8.19 -12.38
N LYS A 55 10.43 7.40 -11.65
CA LYS A 55 11.58 7.92 -10.89
C LYS A 55 12.65 8.51 -11.80
N PHE A 56 12.84 7.97 -13.00
CA PHE A 56 13.70 8.59 -14.00
C PHE A 56 13.18 9.96 -14.42
N ALA A 57 11.89 10.09 -14.73
CA ALA A 57 11.29 11.40 -15.02
C ALA A 57 11.43 12.38 -13.85
N LEU A 58 11.19 11.90 -12.61
CA LEU A 58 11.33 12.68 -11.38
C LEU A 58 12.76 13.16 -11.16
N SER A 59 13.76 12.37 -11.55
CA SER A 59 15.18 12.76 -11.44
C SER A 59 15.57 13.96 -12.32
N ARG A 60 14.72 14.33 -13.29
CA ARG A 60 14.91 15.47 -14.19
C ARG A 60 13.96 16.63 -13.86
N ASP A 61 13.11 16.48 -12.84
CA ASP A 61 12.13 17.48 -12.46
C ASP A 61 12.73 18.47 -11.46
N ALA A 62 13.14 19.64 -11.96
CA ALA A 62 13.75 20.69 -11.13
C ALA A 62 12.78 21.27 -10.09
N GLU A 63 11.48 21.29 -10.38
CA GLU A 63 10.46 21.78 -9.45
C GLU A 63 10.26 20.80 -8.29
N PHE A 64 10.30 19.49 -8.56
CA PHE A 64 10.33 18.47 -7.52
C PHE A 64 11.52 18.69 -6.57
N LEU A 65 12.73 18.87 -7.11
CA LEU A 65 13.94 19.08 -6.29
C LEU A 65 13.82 20.32 -5.40
N ALA A 66 13.35 21.44 -5.98
CA ALA A 66 13.17 22.69 -5.26
C ALA A 66 12.13 22.59 -4.14
N VAL A 67 10.95 22.01 -4.41
CA VAL A 67 9.86 21.88 -3.43
C VAL A 67 10.21 20.86 -2.34
N SER A 68 10.96 19.82 -2.68
CA SER A 68 11.44 18.82 -1.71
C SER A 68 12.67 19.29 -0.92
N GLY A 69 13.22 20.47 -1.20
CA GLY A 69 14.38 21.01 -0.48
C GLY A 69 15.66 20.19 -0.67
N ILE A 70 15.81 19.51 -1.81
CA ILE A 70 16.96 18.65 -2.11
C ILE A 70 17.71 19.18 -3.34
N GLU A 71 19.04 19.31 -3.23
CA GLU A 71 19.87 19.87 -4.32
C GLU A 71 19.97 18.93 -5.53
N LYS A 72 19.94 17.61 -5.28
CA LYS A 72 20.13 16.60 -6.31
C LYS A 72 19.29 15.35 -6.00
N PHE A 73 18.73 14.77 -7.05
CA PHE A 73 18.03 13.50 -6.96
C PHE A 73 18.96 12.38 -6.48
N ASN A 74 18.59 11.70 -5.40
CA ASN A 74 19.36 10.58 -4.86
C ASN A 74 18.61 9.26 -5.09
N TRP A 75 19.11 8.45 -6.02
CA TRP A 75 18.51 7.16 -6.35
C TRP A 75 18.43 6.19 -5.16
N PHE A 76 19.32 6.31 -4.17
CA PHE A 76 19.28 5.50 -2.96
C PHE A 76 18.18 5.90 -1.98
N ASN A 77 17.63 7.12 -2.07
CA ASN A 77 16.44 7.51 -1.30
C ASN A 77 15.15 7.07 -1.98
N GLU A 78 15.21 6.84 -3.29
CA GLU A 78 14.03 6.65 -4.14
C GLU A 78 13.79 5.19 -4.53
N LEU A 79 14.53 4.23 -3.95
CA LEU A 79 14.30 2.80 -4.12
C LEU A 79 12.88 2.41 -3.71
N PRO A 80 12.29 1.36 -4.32
CA PRO A 80 10.93 0.93 -4.06
C PRO A 80 10.79 0.11 -2.77
N ILE A 81 11.48 0.53 -1.70
CA ILE A 81 11.45 -0.12 -0.38
C ILE A 81 10.65 0.67 0.65
N GLN A 82 9.94 1.73 0.22
CA GLN A 82 8.95 2.39 1.07
C GLN A 82 7.74 1.51 1.36
N LEU A 83 7.02 1.82 2.45
CA LEU A 83 5.94 1.00 3.00
C LEU A 83 4.87 0.61 1.97
N CYS A 84 4.46 1.55 1.11
CA CYS A 84 3.56 1.26 0.00
C CYS A 84 4.27 0.47 -1.12
N ASN A 85 5.40 0.99 -1.62
CA ASN A 85 6.09 0.52 -2.83
C ASN A 85 6.64 -0.90 -2.71
N ILE A 86 7.07 -1.32 -1.52
CA ILE A 86 7.59 -2.67 -1.30
C ILE A 86 6.54 -3.75 -1.58
N ASN A 87 5.24 -3.41 -1.49
CA ASN A 87 4.16 -4.34 -1.81
C ASN A 87 4.09 -4.73 -3.28
N MET A 88 4.71 -3.96 -4.18
CA MET A 88 4.90 -4.39 -5.58
C MET A 88 5.75 -5.67 -5.67
N PHE A 89 6.57 -5.96 -4.66
CA PHE A 89 7.35 -7.21 -4.56
C PHE A 89 6.70 -8.21 -3.62
N LEU A 90 6.19 -7.76 -2.47
CA LEU A 90 5.61 -8.66 -1.47
C LEU A 90 4.35 -9.36 -1.96
N ILE A 91 3.52 -8.72 -2.80
CA ILE A 91 2.35 -9.37 -3.39
C ILE A 91 2.78 -10.56 -4.27
N PRO A 92 3.64 -10.40 -5.29
CA PRO A 92 4.16 -11.54 -6.05
C PRO A 92 4.82 -12.61 -5.18
N ILE A 93 5.70 -12.23 -4.25
CA ILE A 93 6.41 -13.17 -3.36
C ILE A 93 5.40 -13.96 -2.52
N GLY A 94 4.42 -13.29 -1.92
CA GLY A 94 3.37 -13.91 -1.12
C GLY A 94 2.52 -14.89 -1.92
N LEU A 95 2.20 -14.56 -3.18
CA LEU A 95 1.39 -15.41 -4.06
C LEU A 95 2.16 -16.65 -4.54
N ILE A 96 3.44 -16.49 -4.89
CA ILE A 96 4.33 -17.58 -5.35
C ILE A 96 4.67 -18.51 -4.18
N ALA A 97 5.16 -17.95 -3.08
CA ALA A 97 5.59 -18.71 -1.90
C ALA A 97 4.42 -19.17 -1.01
N LYS A 98 3.18 -18.74 -1.32
CA LYS A 98 1.95 -19.02 -0.57
C LYS A 98 2.08 -18.68 0.93
N LYS A 99 2.82 -17.62 1.25
CA LYS A 99 3.07 -17.20 2.64
C LYS A 99 1.96 -16.26 3.11
N ARG A 100 1.04 -16.80 3.92
CA ARG A 100 -0.08 -16.03 4.50
C ARG A 100 0.34 -14.75 5.24
N PRO A 101 1.42 -14.71 6.04
CA PRO A 101 1.83 -13.47 6.71
C PRO A 101 2.15 -12.34 5.73
N ILE A 102 2.84 -12.64 4.63
CA ILE A 102 3.20 -11.67 3.59
C ILE A 102 1.96 -11.20 2.83
N LEU A 103 1.04 -12.12 2.49
CA LEU A 103 -0.22 -11.78 1.85
C LEU A 103 -1.14 -10.96 2.75
N GLY A 104 -1.19 -11.27 4.04
CA GLY A 104 -1.92 -10.51 5.04
C GLY A 104 -1.35 -9.11 5.21
N PHE A 105 -0.02 -8.99 5.35
CA PHE A 105 0.66 -7.70 5.36
C PHE A 105 0.28 -6.89 4.11
N SER A 106 0.38 -7.49 2.92
CA SER A 106 0.07 -6.82 1.67
C SER A 106 -1.40 -6.42 1.56
N PHE A 107 -2.32 -7.23 2.08
CA PHE A 107 -3.75 -6.94 2.06
C PHE A 107 -4.14 -5.80 3.01
N PHE A 108 -3.59 -5.74 4.22
CA PHE A 108 -3.92 -4.69 5.18
C PHE A 108 -3.11 -3.41 4.92
N VAL A 109 -1.79 -3.54 4.77
CA VAL A 109 -0.87 -2.40 4.79
C VAL A 109 -0.79 -1.71 3.42
N ALA A 110 -0.82 -2.46 2.31
CA ALA A 110 -0.66 -1.84 0.99
C ALA A 110 -1.83 -0.89 0.63
N PRO A 111 -3.12 -1.30 0.77
CA PRO A 111 -4.25 -0.40 0.57
C PRO A 111 -4.24 0.80 1.51
N LEU A 112 -3.96 0.58 2.81
CA LEU A 112 -3.93 1.63 3.81
C LEU A 112 -2.85 2.66 3.49
N GLY A 113 -1.60 2.22 3.28
CA GLY A 113 -0.47 3.10 2.96
C GLY A 113 -0.66 3.83 1.62
N ALA A 114 -1.19 3.14 0.60
CA ALA A 114 -1.47 3.78 -0.69
C ALA A 114 -2.58 4.82 -0.62
N ALA A 115 -3.66 4.54 0.13
CA ALA A 115 -4.71 5.51 0.37
C ALA A 115 -4.17 6.72 1.16
N MET A 116 -3.39 6.50 2.23
CA MET A 116 -2.79 7.57 3.02
C MET A 116 -1.91 8.49 2.16
N ALA A 117 -1.09 7.94 1.26
CA ALA A 117 -0.28 8.74 0.34
C ALA A 117 -1.16 9.62 -0.59
N LEU A 118 -2.29 9.10 -1.08
CA LEU A 118 -3.20 9.85 -1.95
C LEU A 118 -3.99 10.93 -1.20
N PHE A 119 -4.39 10.69 0.05
CA PHE A 119 -5.13 11.65 0.89
C PHE A 119 -4.22 12.73 1.51
N PHE A 120 -2.99 12.36 1.88
CA PHE A 120 -2.03 13.21 2.55
C PHE A 120 -0.70 13.22 1.80
N PRO A 121 -0.68 13.68 0.53
CA PRO A 121 0.55 13.71 -0.26
C PRO A 121 1.53 14.75 0.28
N GLU A 122 2.82 14.49 0.10
CA GLU A 122 3.86 15.49 0.32
C GLU A 122 3.65 16.71 -0.58
N ALA A 123 4.22 17.86 -0.21
CA ALA A 123 4.05 19.12 -0.92
C ALA A 123 4.34 19.02 -2.43
N ALA A 124 5.35 18.23 -2.82
CA ALA A 124 5.71 18.01 -4.22
C ALA A 124 4.64 17.30 -5.06
N PHE A 125 3.66 16.66 -4.41
CA PHE A 125 2.57 15.90 -5.02
C PHE A 125 1.18 16.49 -4.72
N ASN A 126 1.08 17.73 -4.23
CA ASN A 126 -0.19 18.37 -3.89
C ASN A 126 -0.43 19.64 -4.72
N GLY A 127 -1.62 19.76 -5.33
CA GLY A 127 -2.03 20.98 -6.03
C GLY A 127 -1.50 21.11 -7.46
N TYR A 128 -0.95 20.04 -8.02
CA TYR A 128 -0.41 20.00 -9.37
C TYR A 128 -1.35 19.31 -10.37
N SER A 129 -1.10 19.53 -11.66
CA SER A 129 -1.85 18.85 -12.73
C SER A 129 -1.55 17.34 -12.75
N LEU A 130 -2.59 16.51 -12.87
CA LEU A 130 -2.46 15.05 -13.03
C LEU A 130 -1.56 14.66 -14.21
N PHE A 131 -1.51 15.49 -15.25
CA PHE A 131 -0.75 15.22 -16.46
C PHE A 131 0.75 15.49 -16.33
N LEU A 132 1.21 16.08 -15.23
CA LEU A 132 2.63 16.19 -14.96
C LEU A 132 3.21 14.79 -14.72
N PRO A 133 4.36 14.43 -15.31
CA PRO A 133 4.95 13.10 -15.15
C PRO A 133 5.10 12.68 -13.68
N ARG A 134 5.47 13.61 -12.79
CA ARG A 134 5.58 13.32 -11.36
C ARG A 134 4.25 12.95 -10.70
N MET A 135 3.18 13.64 -11.06
CA MET A 135 1.83 13.42 -10.54
C MET A 135 1.23 12.14 -11.10
N LEU A 136 1.38 11.93 -12.41
CA LEU A 136 0.89 10.73 -13.07
C LEU A 136 1.57 9.49 -12.48
N GLY A 137 2.90 9.49 -12.37
CA GLY A 137 3.65 8.39 -11.78
C GLY A 137 3.28 8.15 -10.31
N PHE A 138 3.20 9.20 -9.51
CA PHE A 138 2.77 9.11 -8.11
C PHE A 138 1.37 8.51 -7.97
N CYS A 139 0.36 9.06 -8.65
CA CYS A 139 -1.01 8.58 -8.56
C CYS A 139 -1.16 7.17 -9.13
N LEU A 140 -0.54 6.87 -10.28
CA LEU A 140 -0.61 5.56 -10.92
C LEU A 140 -0.02 4.47 -10.04
N THR A 141 1.20 4.67 -9.52
CA THR A 141 1.85 3.66 -8.68
C THR A 141 1.01 3.34 -7.44
N HIS A 142 0.50 4.37 -6.74
CA HIS A 142 -0.32 4.17 -5.54
C HIS A 142 -1.67 3.55 -5.86
N LEU A 143 -2.32 3.95 -6.96
CA LEU A 143 -3.58 3.33 -7.40
C LEU A 143 -3.40 1.85 -7.72
N VAL A 144 -2.34 1.47 -8.42
CA VAL A 144 -2.08 0.06 -8.74
C VAL A 144 -1.80 -0.74 -7.47
N ILE A 145 -1.05 -0.20 -6.51
CA ILE A 145 -0.80 -0.86 -5.21
C ILE A 145 -2.12 -1.06 -4.45
N LEU A 146 -2.97 -0.03 -4.41
CA LEU A 146 -4.30 -0.08 -3.79
C LEU A 146 -5.18 -1.16 -4.44
N ILE A 147 -5.25 -1.16 -5.78
CA ILE A 147 -6.03 -2.13 -6.57
C ILE A 147 -5.52 -3.55 -6.32
N CYS A 148 -4.21 -3.79 -6.39
CA CYS A 148 -3.61 -5.11 -6.16
C CYS A 148 -3.86 -5.61 -4.74
N GLY A 149 -3.67 -4.77 -3.72
CA GLY A 149 -3.89 -5.12 -2.32
C GLY A 149 -5.34 -5.55 -2.05
N ILE A 150 -6.32 -4.77 -2.52
CA ILE A 150 -7.75 -5.12 -2.38
C ILE A 150 -8.11 -6.36 -3.23
N SER A 151 -7.51 -6.48 -4.42
CA SER A 151 -7.77 -7.59 -5.34
C SER A 151 -7.36 -8.95 -4.78
N LEU A 152 -6.41 -9.00 -3.83
CA LEU A 152 -6.11 -10.24 -3.10
C LEU A 152 -7.38 -10.87 -2.49
N ALA A 153 -8.22 -10.06 -1.87
CA ALA A 153 -9.49 -10.51 -1.31
C ALA A 153 -10.60 -10.62 -2.35
N ALA A 154 -10.72 -9.65 -3.26
CA ALA A 154 -11.78 -9.64 -4.27
C ALA A 154 -11.70 -10.86 -5.22
N LEU A 155 -10.48 -11.33 -5.49
CA LEU A 155 -10.20 -12.52 -6.30
C LEU A 155 -10.11 -13.80 -5.47
N GLY A 156 -10.32 -13.76 -4.15
CA GLY A 156 -10.26 -14.95 -3.29
C GLY A 156 -8.87 -15.56 -3.13
N LEU A 157 -7.81 -14.80 -3.37
CA LEU A 157 -6.41 -15.22 -3.20
C LEU A 157 -5.93 -15.07 -1.75
N TYR A 158 -6.60 -14.22 -0.98
CA TYR A 158 -6.43 -14.05 0.45
C TYR A 158 -7.79 -13.79 1.11
N ARG A 159 -8.03 -14.39 2.26
CA ARG A 159 -9.18 -14.09 3.12
C ARG A 159 -8.63 -13.84 4.53
N PRO A 160 -8.86 -12.66 5.13
CA PRO A 160 -8.32 -12.32 6.43
C PRO A 160 -8.91 -13.21 7.53
N LYS A 161 -8.07 -13.61 8.48
CA LYS A 161 -8.45 -14.36 9.68
C LYS A 161 -7.76 -13.74 10.90
N PHE A 162 -8.40 -13.79 12.07
CA PHE A 162 -7.79 -13.31 13.32
C PHE A 162 -6.46 -14.01 13.65
N SER A 163 -6.34 -15.29 13.30
CA SER A 163 -5.10 -16.08 13.46
C SER A 163 -3.94 -15.57 12.61
N ASP A 164 -4.18 -14.76 11.58
CA ASP A 164 -3.11 -14.21 10.75
C ASP A 164 -2.38 -13.04 11.43
N PHE A 165 -2.99 -12.42 12.47
CA PHE A 165 -2.52 -11.16 13.04
C PHE A 165 -1.07 -11.24 13.53
N PRO A 166 -0.65 -12.24 14.33
CA PRO A 166 0.73 -12.32 14.79
C PRO A 166 1.74 -12.36 13.64
N GLY A 167 1.45 -13.14 12.59
CA GLY A 167 2.32 -13.23 11.42
C GLY A 167 2.43 -11.91 10.65
N ILE A 168 1.33 -11.17 10.53
CA ILE A 168 1.31 -9.86 9.87
C ILE A 168 2.13 -8.85 10.68
N LEU A 169 1.98 -8.82 12.01
CA LEU A 169 2.75 -7.94 12.89
C LEU A 169 4.24 -8.26 12.84
N ILE A 170 4.62 -9.54 12.90
CA ILE A 170 6.02 -9.96 12.75
C ILE A 170 6.56 -9.49 11.40
N THR A 171 5.81 -9.68 10.31
CA THR A 171 6.21 -9.21 8.98
C THR A 171 6.42 -7.70 8.96
N PHE A 172 5.49 -6.94 9.54
CA PHE A 172 5.59 -5.48 9.64
C PHE A 172 6.83 -5.04 10.43
N ILE A 173 7.04 -5.62 11.61
CA ILE A 173 8.18 -5.29 12.49
C ILE A 173 9.50 -5.63 11.80
N CYS A 174 9.63 -6.82 11.20
CA CYS A 174 10.83 -7.22 10.47
C CYS A 174 11.14 -6.25 9.31
N LEU A 175 10.12 -5.84 8.55
CA LEU A 175 10.30 -4.88 7.47
C LEU A 175 10.66 -3.48 7.97
N ALA A 176 10.05 -3.02 9.07
CA ALA A 176 10.37 -1.73 9.67
C ALA A 176 11.80 -1.68 10.24
N ILE A 177 12.25 -2.74 10.92
CA ILE A 177 13.63 -2.89 11.37
C ILE A 177 14.58 -2.92 10.17
N GLY A 178 14.25 -3.72 9.14
CA GLY A 178 15.04 -3.78 7.92
C GLY A 178 15.19 -2.42 7.23
N ALA A 179 14.09 -1.69 7.07
CA ALA A 179 14.08 -0.33 6.53
C ALA A 179 14.91 0.63 7.39
N HIS A 180 14.84 0.52 8.72
CA HIS A 180 15.66 1.33 9.63
C HIS A 180 17.16 1.03 9.46
N CYS A 181 17.54 -0.25 9.37
CA CYS A 181 18.92 -0.64 9.10
C CYS A 181 19.42 -0.07 7.75
N VAL A 182 18.59 -0.11 6.71
CA VAL A 182 18.92 0.51 5.42
C VAL A 182 19.13 2.01 5.59
N ASN A 183 18.25 2.70 6.32
CA ASN A 183 18.43 4.13 6.61
C ASN A 183 19.74 4.41 7.34
N LEU A 184 20.10 3.62 8.36
CA LEU A 184 21.36 3.79 9.08
C LEU A 184 22.57 3.71 8.12
N ILE A 185 22.59 2.69 7.26
CA ILE A 185 23.67 2.50 6.28
C ILE A 185 23.72 3.67 5.29
N LEU A 186 22.58 4.04 4.70
CA LEU A 186 22.52 5.11 3.70
C LEU A 186 22.88 6.47 4.30
N ARG A 187 22.39 6.76 5.50
CA ARG A 187 22.71 8.00 6.22
C ARG A 187 24.18 8.12 6.58
N ALA A 188 24.83 7.01 6.88
CA ALA A 188 26.26 6.97 7.16
C ALA A 188 27.14 6.99 5.89
N THR A 189 26.56 6.88 4.69
CA THR A 189 27.32 6.70 3.45
C THR A 189 26.90 7.69 2.35
N VAL A 190 25.85 7.39 1.61
CA VAL A 190 25.53 8.01 0.32
C VAL A 190 24.29 8.91 0.34
N CYS A 191 23.52 8.92 1.42
CA CYS A 191 22.27 9.67 1.53
C CYS A 191 21.95 10.05 2.99
N PRO A 192 22.48 11.19 3.50
CA PRO A 192 22.34 11.60 4.91
C PRO A 192 20.90 11.85 5.36
N TYR A 193 19.96 12.01 4.43
CA TYR A 193 18.54 12.24 4.69
C TYR A 193 17.65 11.01 4.42
N ALA A 194 18.20 9.83 4.15
CA ALA A 194 17.40 8.63 3.85
C ALA A 194 16.36 8.34 4.95
N ASN A 195 15.11 8.12 4.55
CA ASN A 195 14.01 7.92 5.50
C ASN A 195 12.95 6.91 5.06
N TYR A 196 13.38 5.68 4.80
CA TYR A 196 12.49 4.54 4.58
C TYR A 196 11.61 4.24 5.79
N PHE A 197 10.34 3.94 5.50
CA PHE A 197 9.26 3.71 6.46
C PHE A 197 9.06 4.86 7.45
N PHE A 198 9.59 6.05 7.14
CA PHE A 198 9.61 7.19 8.04
C PHE A 198 10.21 6.85 9.42
N THR A 199 11.23 5.99 9.48
CA THR A 199 11.82 5.61 10.78
C THR A 199 12.55 6.76 11.47
N TYR A 200 12.91 7.83 10.75
CA TYR A 200 13.32 9.12 11.30
C TYR A 200 12.17 10.12 11.24
N HIS A 201 12.22 11.13 12.12
CA HIS A 201 11.22 12.19 12.16
C HIS A 201 11.04 12.86 10.79
N VAL A 202 9.78 13.17 10.49
CA VAL A 202 9.34 13.87 9.28
C VAL A 202 8.16 14.75 9.65
N ASP A 203 8.03 15.89 8.98
CA ASP A 203 6.97 16.85 9.24
C ASP A 203 5.64 16.42 8.60
N ILE A 204 5.03 15.38 9.19
CA ILE A 204 3.71 14.86 8.83
C ILE A 204 2.84 14.87 10.08
N SER A 205 1.64 15.45 10.00
CA SER A 205 0.75 15.73 11.14
C SER A 205 0.68 14.60 12.19
N ILE A 206 0.27 13.39 11.82
CA ILE A 206 0.14 12.26 12.76
C ILE A 206 1.49 11.77 13.30
N LEU A 207 2.55 11.86 12.48
CA LEU A 207 3.89 11.44 12.86
C LEU A 207 4.55 12.45 13.81
N ASN A 208 4.24 13.74 13.69
CA ASN A 208 4.62 14.77 14.66
C ASN A 208 4.01 14.48 16.05
N LEU A 209 2.75 14.07 16.09
CA LEU A 209 2.10 13.69 17.35
C LEU A 209 2.82 12.50 18.00
N PHE A 210 3.13 11.47 17.21
CA PHE A 210 3.86 10.30 17.72
C PHE A 210 5.27 10.66 18.22
N TRP A 211 5.97 11.52 17.49
CA TRP A 211 7.28 12.02 17.88
C TRP A 211 7.23 12.83 19.18
N SER A 212 6.16 13.61 19.39
CA SER A 212 5.96 14.35 20.64
C SER A 212 5.84 13.46 21.88
N TRP A 213 5.40 12.21 21.71
CA TRP A 213 5.29 11.23 22.80
C TRP A 213 6.59 10.43 22.99
N ILE A 214 7.26 10.06 21.90
CA ILE A 214 8.45 9.21 21.90
C ILE A 214 9.46 9.78 20.88
N PRO A 215 10.37 10.68 21.26
CA PRO A 215 11.31 11.31 20.33
C PRO A 215 12.53 10.43 20.03
N LEU A 216 12.28 9.16 19.68
CA LEU A 216 13.31 8.17 19.34
C LEU A 216 13.04 7.58 17.95
N PRO A 217 14.03 7.58 17.03
CA PRO A 217 13.89 6.94 15.72
C PRO A 217 13.40 5.50 15.84
N LEU A 218 12.59 5.06 14.88
CA LEU A 218 11.86 3.80 14.82
C LEU A 218 10.80 3.62 15.93
N LEU A 219 11.15 3.86 17.19
CA LEU A 219 10.29 3.63 18.35
C LEU A 219 9.09 4.58 18.40
N TYR A 220 9.24 5.79 17.84
CA TYR A 220 8.11 6.71 17.75
C TYR A 220 6.94 6.16 16.90
N LEU A 221 7.17 5.17 16.04
CA LEU A 221 6.11 4.56 15.22
C LEU A 221 5.27 3.51 15.98
N LEU A 222 5.60 3.19 17.24
CA LEU A 222 4.85 2.20 18.05
C LEU A 222 3.34 2.49 18.15
N PRO A 223 2.87 3.74 18.34
CA PRO A 223 1.44 4.04 18.30
C PRO A 223 0.77 3.65 16.98
N GLY A 224 1.51 3.70 15.86
CA GLY A 224 1.05 3.25 14.56
C GLY A 224 0.70 1.75 14.51
N ILE A 225 1.34 0.91 15.34
CA ILE A 225 1.01 -0.51 15.46
C ILE A 225 -0.37 -0.69 16.10
N VAL A 226 -0.72 0.14 17.09
CA VAL A 226 -2.05 0.11 17.73
C VAL A 226 -3.14 0.50 16.72
N ILE A 227 -2.89 1.53 15.90
CA ILE A 227 -3.81 1.92 14.82
C ILE A 227 -3.94 0.80 13.79
N LEU A 228 -2.82 0.19 13.39
CA LEU A 228 -2.84 -0.94 12.46
C LEU A 228 -3.65 -2.12 13.00
N LEU A 229 -3.50 -2.46 14.28
CA LEU A 229 -4.29 -3.51 14.94
C LEU A 229 -5.79 -3.19 14.94
N ALA A 230 -6.16 -1.96 15.29
CA ALA A 230 -7.56 -1.52 15.28
C ALA A 230 -8.15 -1.62 13.86
N TYR A 231 -7.40 -1.19 12.85
CA TYR A 231 -7.78 -1.30 11.44
C TYR A 231 -7.92 -2.76 10.99
N MET A 232 -6.95 -3.62 11.33
CA MET A 232 -6.98 -5.04 11.02
C MET A 232 -8.19 -5.73 11.65
N LEU A 233 -8.52 -5.39 12.90
CA LEU A 233 -9.69 -5.88 13.61
C LEU A 233 -10.98 -5.47 12.89
N LEU A 234 -11.14 -4.17 12.58
CA LEU A 234 -12.31 -3.64 11.88
C LEU A 234 -12.54 -4.36 10.55
N VAL A 235 -11.50 -4.43 9.71
CA VAL A 235 -11.60 -5.07 8.39
C VAL A 235 -11.88 -6.57 8.54
N SER A 236 -11.25 -7.26 9.48
CA SER A 236 -11.49 -8.69 9.70
C SER A 236 -12.92 -8.97 10.19
N LEU A 237 -13.50 -8.09 11.03
CA LEU A 237 -14.88 -8.17 11.46
C LEU A 237 -15.88 -8.03 10.31
N LEU A 238 -15.61 -7.14 9.34
CA LEU A 238 -16.43 -7.01 8.13
C LEU A 238 -16.45 -8.30 7.31
N PHE A 239 -15.29 -8.97 7.19
CA PHE A 239 -15.17 -10.23 6.47
C PHE A 239 -15.87 -11.38 7.22
N PHE A 240 -15.67 -11.46 8.53
CA PHE A 240 -16.29 -12.46 9.39
C PHE A 240 -17.82 -12.36 9.36
N THR A 241 -18.36 -11.15 9.54
CA THR A 241 -19.82 -10.92 9.50
C THR A 241 -20.40 -11.27 8.13
N ALA A 242 -19.74 -10.88 7.04
CA ALA A 242 -20.16 -11.26 5.69
C ALA A 242 -20.17 -12.78 5.47
N ASP A 243 -19.19 -13.51 6.01
CA ASP A 243 -19.13 -14.97 5.92
C ASP A 243 -20.27 -15.61 6.74
N VAL A 244 -20.53 -15.15 7.96
CA VAL A 244 -21.66 -15.64 8.79
C VAL A 244 -23.00 -15.43 8.08
N ILE A 245 -23.23 -14.24 7.50
CA ILE A 245 -24.47 -13.96 6.75
C ILE A 245 -24.60 -14.88 5.55
N ARG A 246 -23.51 -15.12 4.81
CA ARG A 246 -23.50 -16.00 3.64
C ARG A 246 -23.83 -17.45 4.00
N GLU A 247 -23.25 -17.97 5.08
CA GLU A 247 -23.52 -19.34 5.52
C GLU A 247 -24.96 -19.51 6.03
N LYS A 248 -25.50 -18.52 6.76
CA LYS A 248 -26.93 -18.52 7.14
C LYS A 248 -27.86 -18.56 5.92
N LYS A 249 -27.57 -17.78 4.87
CA LYS A 249 -28.36 -17.78 3.63
C LYS A 249 -28.31 -19.13 2.91
N LYS A 250 -27.13 -19.77 2.85
CA LYS A 250 -27.00 -21.11 2.25
C LYS A 250 -27.80 -22.15 3.03
N ALA A 251 -27.72 -22.12 4.37
CA ALA A 251 -28.47 -23.04 5.23
C ALA A 251 -29.99 -22.88 5.06
N ALA A 252 -30.48 -21.63 4.98
CA ALA A 252 -31.89 -21.35 4.71
C ALA A 252 -32.33 -21.87 3.34
N ALA A 253 -31.55 -21.62 2.28
CA ALA A 253 -31.84 -22.12 0.94
C ALA A 253 -31.85 -23.66 0.89
N SER A 254 -30.90 -24.35 1.55
CA SER A 254 -30.90 -25.81 1.60
C SER A 254 -32.09 -26.39 2.35
N ALA A 255 -32.61 -25.69 3.36
CA ALA A 255 -33.79 -26.11 4.13
C ALA A 255 -35.10 -25.92 3.35
N GLU A 256 -35.17 -24.95 2.43
CA GLU A 256 -36.31 -24.77 1.52
C GLU A 256 -36.34 -25.87 0.44
N TRP A 257 -35.19 -26.32 -0.08
CA TRP A 257 -35.13 -27.40 -1.07
C TRP A 257 -35.41 -28.80 -0.50
N GLN A 258 -35.40 -28.96 0.83
CA GLN A 258 -35.71 -30.20 1.52
C GLN A 258 -37.19 -30.31 1.96
N LYS A 259 -37.99 -29.27 1.71
CA LYS A 259 -39.45 -29.26 1.92
C LYS A 259 -40.17 -29.42 0.60
#